data_AF-A0A963QM25-F1
#
_entry.id   AF-A0A963QM25-F1
#
_cell.length_a   1.000
_cell.length_b   1.000
_cell.length_c   1.000
_cell.angle_alpha   90.00
_cell.angle_beta   90.00
_cell.angle_gamma   90.00
#
_symmetry.space_group_name_H-M   'P 1'
#
loop_
_entity.id
_entity.type
_entity.pdbx_description
1 polymer ?
#
loop_
_entity_poly.entity_id
_entity_poly.type
_entity_poly.pdbx_seq_one_letter_code
_entity_poly.pdbx_strand_id
1 'polypeptide(L)'
;MTRATSNIPSDLTQFRIEMQANGLAHIVFDCVDRTMNVFSNKAIHELGELAEWLHASDVKGVVLRSGKDNGFCAGADLTELGVAYEMIVAAKREDRFDMAFNHFFPLSHAIRRLETAGKPIAAAIAGVALGGGCELTLGAHYRVLADTPRAMLGLPEFAVGLLPGAGGTQRMPRLVGLETGLEVLLKGRTFSGQDAVAAGVVHEVVEPGQEVAAAEAWLLSDKAHAIQPWDEADVLPLPHSAIAGPIEAHRDRELRRTLGHVPAPISILDCVELGLMQPIDGAIRSEMSVFSWLIQRIEPRNMIRTMFLGKQAYDKAARKDAVPASVVEAGAKVAALVGAALAATPDLRKAGFGADGSPAEPVLQRVGRDMWLLNQPALMDALSDLRAFARSTVDAMDDGELLQLDHLVAREGTIPAYLGGVSGIASL
;
A
#
# COMPACT_ATOMS: atom_id res chain seq x y z
N MET A 1 -7.14 -26.72 -35.86
CA MET A 1 -7.25 -26.13 -34.50
C MET A 1 -5.86 -25.68 -34.09
N THR A 2 -5.49 -24.47 -34.50
CA THR A 2 -4.25 -23.80 -34.08
C THR A 2 -4.43 -23.42 -32.60
N ARG A 3 -3.63 -24.02 -31.71
CA ARG A 3 -3.77 -23.90 -30.25
C ARG A 3 -3.59 -22.45 -29.79
N ALA A 4 -4.46 -21.97 -28.91
CA ALA A 4 -4.38 -20.63 -28.32
C ALA A 4 -3.13 -20.41 -27.44
N THR A 5 -2.35 -21.46 -27.16
CA THR A 5 -1.01 -21.36 -26.58
C THR A 5 -0.01 -20.55 -27.43
N SER A 6 -0.31 -20.24 -28.69
CA SER A 6 0.65 -19.62 -29.63
C SER A 6 0.72 -18.08 -29.60
N ASN A 7 -0.06 -17.40 -28.75
CA ASN A 7 -0.11 -15.93 -28.72
C ASN A 7 0.31 -15.33 -27.36
N ILE A 8 1.27 -15.98 -26.70
CA ILE A 8 1.93 -15.44 -25.50
C ILE A 8 2.58 -14.09 -25.87
N PRO A 9 2.40 -13.02 -25.06
CA PRO A 9 3.08 -11.75 -25.29
C PRO A 9 4.60 -11.94 -25.42
N SER A 10 5.20 -11.42 -26.49
CA SER A 10 6.57 -11.79 -26.91
C SER A 10 7.71 -10.98 -26.29
N ASP A 11 7.41 -9.92 -25.51
CA ASP A 11 8.41 -8.95 -25.03
C ASP A 11 8.32 -8.66 -23.53
N LEU A 12 7.87 -9.66 -22.76
CA LEU A 12 7.76 -9.56 -21.31
C LEU A 12 9.15 -9.52 -20.65
N THR A 13 9.34 -8.55 -19.75
CA THR A 13 10.60 -8.35 -19.01
C THR A 13 10.39 -8.28 -17.50
N GLN A 14 9.16 -8.08 -17.06
CA GLN A 14 8.75 -8.11 -15.67
C GLN A 14 8.14 -9.46 -15.33
N PHE A 15 7.52 -10.13 -16.30
CA PHE A 15 7.00 -11.49 -16.16
C PHE A 15 7.59 -12.45 -17.18
N ARG A 16 7.51 -13.75 -16.88
CA ARG A 16 7.79 -14.85 -17.83
C ARG A 16 6.64 -15.85 -17.79
N ILE A 17 6.35 -16.49 -18.90
CA ILE A 17 5.39 -17.61 -18.97
C ILE A 17 6.16 -18.90 -19.23
N GLU A 18 5.96 -19.91 -18.39
CA GLU A 18 6.53 -21.24 -18.57
C GLU A 18 5.41 -22.27 -18.72
N MET A 19 5.24 -22.78 -19.94
CA MET A 19 4.24 -23.81 -20.25
C MET A 19 4.70 -25.18 -19.75
N GLN A 20 3.81 -25.87 -19.03
CA GLN A 20 4.09 -27.19 -18.47
C GLN A 20 3.48 -28.31 -19.33
N ALA A 21 4.13 -29.47 -19.36
CA ALA A 21 3.67 -30.63 -20.14
C ALA A 21 2.30 -31.17 -19.70
N ASN A 22 1.89 -30.90 -18.45
CA ASN A 22 0.60 -31.28 -17.87
C ASN A 22 -0.57 -30.36 -18.29
N GLY A 23 -0.30 -29.27 -19.03
CA GLY A 23 -1.28 -28.30 -19.51
C GLY A 23 -1.50 -27.10 -18.58
N LEU A 24 -0.69 -26.97 -17.52
CA LEU A 24 -0.61 -25.76 -16.71
C LEU A 24 0.33 -24.73 -17.35
N ALA A 25 0.20 -23.47 -16.94
CA ALA A 25 1.17 -22.43 -17.22
C ALA A 25 1.65 -21.79 -15.90
N HIS A 26 2.94 -21.48 -15.81
CA HIS A 26 3.46 -20.67 -14.71
C HIS A 26 3.62 -19.24 -15.19
N ILE A 27 2.92 -18.31 -14.56
CA ILE A 27 3.20 -16.88 -14.68
C ILE A 27 4.21 -16.55 -13.57
N VAL A 28 5.43 -16.23 -13.98
CA VAL A 28 6.58 -16.01 -13.10
C VAL A 28 6.85 -14.51 -13.03
N PHE A 29 6.63 -13.88 -11.88
CA PHE A 29 7.01 -12.49 -11.65
C PHE A 29 8.52 -12.43 -11.42
N ASP A 30 9.27 -11.78 -12.32
CA ASP A 30 10.72 -11.77 -12.32
C ASP A 30 11.28 -10.50 -12.99
N CYS A 31 11.24 -9.38 -12.26
CA CYS A 31 11.76 -8.10 -12.73
C CYS A 31 13.26 -8.19 -13.04
N VAL A 32 13.66 -8.24 -14.31
CA VAL A 32 15.08 -8.47 -14.70
C VAL A 32 16.05 -7.40 -14.18
N ASP A 33 15.60 -6.15 -14.08
CA ASP A 33 16.43 -4.99 -13.69
C ASP A 33 16.27 -4.60 -12.21
N ARG A 34 15.73 -5.49 -11.38
CA ARG A 34 15.48 -5.23 -9.96
C ARG A 34 15.87 -6.43 -9.10
N THR A 35 16.37 -6.13 -7.90
CA THR A 35 16.69 -7.15 -6.90
C THR A 35 15.46 -7.75 -6.24
N MET A 36 14.31 -7.07 -6.31
CA MET A 36 13.01 -7.50 -5.81
C MET A 36 11.95 -7.30 -6.89
N ASN A 37 10.90 -8.11 -6.91
CA ASN A 37 9.73 -7.82 -7.72
C ASN A 37 8.94 -6.66 -7.10
N VAL A 38 8.58 -5.69 -7.94
CA VAL A 38 7.77 -4.53 -7.59
C VAL A 38 6.82 -4.19 -8.74
N PHE A 39 5.68 -3.60 -8.43
CA PHE A 39 4.77 -3.07 -9.45
C PHE A 39 5.26 -1.72 -9.96
N SER A 40 6.11 -1.77 -10.98
CA SER A 40 6.36 -0.68 -11.92
C SER A 40 5.20 -0.53 -12.90
N ASN A 41 5.11 0.61 -13.59
CA ASN A 41 4.18 0.82 -14.70
C ASN A 41 4.32 -0.26 -15.77
N LYS A 42 5.55 -0.69 -16.04
CA LYS A 42 5.81 -1.79 -16.99
C LYS A 42 5.25 -3.12 -16.49
N ALA A 43 5.43 -3.45 -15.20
CA ALA A 43 4.90 -4.67 -14.62
C ALA A 43 3.36 -4.67 -14.63
N ILE A 44 2.73 -3.52 -14.34
CA ILE A 44 1.28 -3.36 -14.39
C ILE A 44 0.76 -3.57 -15.82
N HIS A 45 1.44 -3.00 -16.81
CA HIS A 45 1.09 -3.17 -18.22
C HIS A 45 1.20 -4.64 -18.66
N GLU A 46 2.34 -5.27 -18.40
CA GLU A 46 2.59 -6.69 -18.72
C GLU A 46 1.58 -7.61 -18.02
N LEU A 47 1.19 -7.33 -16.76
CA LEU A 47 0.14 -8.08 -16.07
C LEU A 47 -1.22 -7.96 -16.78
N GLY A 48 -1.54 -6.79 -17.33
CA GLY A 48 -2.74 -6.59 -18.14
C GLY A 48 -2.73 -7.43 -19.41
N GLU A 49 -1.61 -7.47 -20.14
CA GLU A 49 -1.45 -8.32 -21.33
C GLU A 49 -1.59 -9.81 -21.00
N LEU A 50 -1.01 -10.24 -19.88
CA LEU A 50 -1.15 -11.61 -19.36
C LEU A 50 -2.59 -11.95 -19.00
N ALA A 51 -3.33 -11.01 -18.43
CA ALA A 51 -4.74 -11.20 -18.11
C ALA A 51 -5.60 -11.39 -19.37
N GLU A 52 -5.35 -10.61 -20.42
CA GLU A 52 -6.03 -10.77 -21.71
C GLU A 52 -5.63 -12.08 -22.41
N TRP A 53 -4.35 -12.44 -22.37
CA TRP A 53 -3.88 -13.73 -22.88
C TRP A 53 -4.59 -14.89 -22.18
N LEU A 54 -4.72 -14.85 -20.85
CA LEU A 54 -5.32 -15.94 -20.07
C LEU A 54 -6.76 -16.23 -20.48
N HIS A 55 -7.55 -15.20 -20.81
CA HIS A 55 -8.92 -15.35 -21.31
C HIS A 55 -9.01 -16.08 -22.65
N ALA A 56 -8.03 -15.84 -23.53
CA ALA A 56 -7.98 -16.49 -24.83
C ALA A 56 -7.34 -17.88 -24.78
N SER A 57 -6.62 -18.20 -23.70
CA SER A 57 -5.81 -19.41 -23.58
C SER A 57 -6.62 -20.69 -23.32
N ASP A 58 -6.06 -21.82 -23.73
CA ASP A 58 -6.57 -23.17 -23.49
C ASP A 58 -5.88 -23.89 -22.32
N VAL A 59 -5.13 -23.16 -21.49
CA VAL A 59 -4.49 -23.74 -20.30
C VAL A 59 -5.54 -24.28 -19.33
N LYS A 60 -5.14 -25.32 -18.58
CA LYS A 60 -6.00 -25.89 -17.53
C LYS A 60 -6.05 -25.03 -16.27
N GLY A 61 -5.00 -24.26 -16.02
CA GLY A 61 -4.86 -23.39 -14.86
C GLY A 61 -3.48 -22.74 -14.82
N VAL A 62 -3.31 -21.80 -13.89
CA VAL A 62 -2.08 -21.01 -13.75
C VAL A 62 -1.51 -21.11 -12.35
N VAL A 63 -0.20 -21.33 -12.26
CA VAL A 63 0.57 -21.04 -11.03
C VAL A 63 1.14 -19.62 -11.15
N LEU A 64 0.77 -18.75 -10.22
CA LEU A 64 1.42 -17.45 -10.01
C LEU A 64 2.57 -17.66 -9.02
N ARG A 65 3.81 -17.42 -9.46
CA ARG A 65 5.00 -17.58 -8.60
C ARG A 65 6.01 -16.47 -8.83
N SER A 66 6.95 -16.35 -7.91
CA SER A 66 8.12 -15.47 -8.09
C SER A 66 9.26 -16.21 -8.78
N GLY A 67 10.05 -15.47 -9.56
CA GLY A 67 11.36 -15.88 -10.06
C GLY A 67 12.51 -15.43 -9.14
N LYS A 68 12.22 -14.71 -8.06
CA LYS A 68 13.21 -14.22 -7.09
C LYS A 68 13.30 -15.12 -5.86
N ASP A 69 14.51 -15.35 -5.37
CA ASP A 69 14.79 -16.18 -4.17
C ASP A 69 14.53 -15.43 -2.85
N ASN A 70 14.30 -14.11 -2.90
CA ASN A 70 14.26 -13.24 -1.73
C ASN A 70 12.86 -12.68 -1.41
N GLY A 71 11.83 -13.02 -2.20
CA GLY A 71 10.47 -12.59 -1.96
C GLY A 71 9.52 -12.87 -3.13
N PHE A 72 8.23 -12.73 -2.88
CA PHE A 72 7.22 -12.80 -3.93
C PHE A 72 7.12 -11.47 -4.67
N CYS A 73 6.72 -10.41 -3.95
CA CYS A 73 6.65 -9.03 -4.43
C CYS A 73 6.58 -8.07 -3.23
N ALA A 74 7.34 -6.98 -3.28
CA ALA A 74 7.47 -6.01 -2.21
C ALA A 74 6.44 -4.85 -2.27
N GLY A 75 5.52 -4.87 -3.26
CA GLY A 75 4.51 -3.83 -3.47
C GLY A 75 4.83 -2.94 -4.67
N ALA A 76 4.40 -1.68 -4.62
CA ALA A 76 4.59 -0.71 -5.71
C ALA A 76 6.06 -0.27 -5.86
N ASP A 77 6.47 0.11 -7.08
CA ASP A 77 7.73 0.83 -7.27
C ASP A 77 7.57 2.27 -6.77
N LEU A 78 8.20 2.57 -5.64
CA LEU A 78 8.04 3.86 -4.98
C LEU A 78 8.79 5.01 -5.66
N THR A 79 9.76 4.70 -6.53
CA THR A 79 10.40 5.71 -7.38
C THR A 79 9.40 6.18 -8.42
N GLU A 80 8.73 5.23 -9.09
CA GLU A 80 7.69 5.55 -10.08
C GLU A 80 6.45 6.17 -9.42
N LEU A 81 6.11 5.77 -8.20
CA LEU A 81 5.06 6.43 -7.42
C LEU A 81 5.38 7.91 -7.18
N GLY A 82 6.62 8.25 -6.83
CA GLY A 82 7.06 9.63 -6.67
C GLY A 82 6.89 10.46 -7.94
N VAL A 83 7.24 9.89 -9.10
CA VAL A 83 7.03 10.52 -10.40
C VAL A 83 5.54 10.71 -10.70
N ALA A 84 4.70 9.72 -10.40
CA ALA A 84 3.26 9.81 -10.57
C ALA A 84 2.65 10.94 -9.72
N TYR A 85 3.10 11.09 -8.47
CA TYR A 85 2.70 12.22 -7.62
C TYR A 85 3.03 13.57 -8.27
N GLU A 86 4.27 13.75 -8.74
CA GLU A 86 4.69 15.01 -9.37
C GLU A 86 3.88 15.32 -10.62
N MET A 87 3.64 14.31 -11.45
CA MET A 87 2.78 14.40 -12.63
C MET A 87 1.36 14.85 -12.25
N ILE A 88 0.73 14.22 -11.25
CA ILE A 88 -0.65 14.51 -10.82
C ILE A 88 -0.75 15.91 -10.21
N VAL A 89 0.21 16.31 -9.37
CA VAL A 89 0.20 17.63 -8.73
C VAL A 89 0.49 18.75 -9.74
N ALA A 90 1.31 18.50 -10.76
CA ALA A 90 1.57 19.46 -11.84
C ALA A 90 0.36 19.68 -12.76
N ALA A 91 -0.57 18.72 -12.83
CA ALA A 91 -1.80 18.85 -13.61
C ALA A 91 -2.76 19.89 -13.03
N LYS A 92 -3.62 20.43 -13.89
CA LYS A 92 -4.72 21.33 -13.48
C LYS A 92 -5.63 20.60 -12.49
N ARG A 93 -6.16 21.33 -11.51
CA ARG A 93 -6.92 20.74 -10.39
C ARG A 93 -8.09 19.89 -10.86
N GLU A 94 -8.78 20.33 -11.91
CA GLU A 94 -9.91 19.64 -12.54
C GLU A 94 -9.52 18.31 -13.21
N ASP A 95 -8.28 18.15 -13.67
CA ASP A 95 -7.80 16.96 -14.39
C ASP A 95 -7.15 15.91 -13.46
N ARG A 96 -6.81 16.29 -12.22
CA ARG A 96 -6.01 15.44 -11.31
C ARG A 96 -6.69 14.14 -10.95
N PHE A 97 -8.02 14.17 -10.77
CA PHE A 97 -8.78 12.97 -10.41
C PHE A 97 -8.71 11.92 -11.52
N ASP A 98 -9.05 12.31 -12.76
CA ASP A 98 -9.03 11.39 -13.89
C ASP A 98 -7.61 10.89 -14.19
N MET A 99 -6.61 11.76 -14.04
CA MET A 99 -5.21 11.37 -14.19
C MET A 99 -4.80 10.33 -13.14
N ALA A 100 -5.12 10.54 -11.87
CA ALA A 100 -4.84 9.58 -10.80
C ALA A 100 -5.58 8.26 -11.04
N PHE A 101 -6.88 8.32 -11.34
CA PHE A 101 -7.68 7.13 -11.58
C PHE A 101 -7.10 6.30 -12.74
N ASN A 102 -6.85 6.92 -13.89
CA ASN A 102 -6.36 6.22 -15.07
C ASN A 102 -4.93 5.68 -14.90
N HIS A 103 -4.12 6.32 -14.05
CA HIS A 103 -2.77 5.86 -13.77
C HIS A 103 -2.74 4.63 -12.84
N PHE A 104 -3.55 4.62 -11.77
CA PHE A 104 -3.48 3.60 -10.72
C PHE A 104 -4.51 2.46 -10.88
N PHE A 105 -5.67 2.70 -11.51
CA PHE A 105 -6.68 1.66 -11.75
C PHE A 105 -6.18 0.42 -12.52
N PRO A 106 -5.27 0.53 -13.51
CA PRO A 106 -4.86 -0.61 -14.33
C PRO A 106 -4.37 -1.83 -13.54
N LEU A 107 -3.73 -1.67 -12.38
CA LEU A 107 -3.31 -2.81 -11.56
C LEU A 107 -4.52 -3.55 -10.97
N SER A 108 -5.45 -2.82 -10.34
CA SER A 108 -6.71 -3.39 -9.81
C SER A 108 -7.50 -4.10 -10.90
N HIS A 109 -7.59 -3.47 -12.07
CA HIS A 109 -8.25 -4.02 -13.25
C HIS A 109 -7.57 -5.30 -13.74
N ALA A 110 -6.24 -5.32 -13.90
CA ALA A 110 -5.50 -6.50 -14.35
C ALA A 110 -5.67 -7.69 -13.39
N ILE A 111 -5.62 -7.46 -12.07
CA ILE A 111 -5.88 -8.50 -11.07
C ILE A 111 -7.31 -9.02 -11.21
N ARG A 112 -8.30 -8.14 -11.37
CA ARG A 112 -9.70 -8.56 -11.57
C ARG A 112 -9.90 -9.33 -12.88
N ARG A 113 -9.22 -8.95 -13.95
CA ARG A 113 -9.22 -9.69 -15.23
C ARG A 113 -8.63 -11.08 -15.03
N LEU A 114 -7.49 -11.23 -14.35
CA LEU A 114 -6.94 -12.56 -14.03
C LEU A 114 -7.95 -13.42 -13.24
N GLU A 115 -8.50 -12.84 -12.18
CA GLU A 115 -9.48 -13.47 -11.29
C GLU A 115 -10.74 -13.96 -12.02
N THR A 116 -11.13 -13.32 -13.12
CA THR A 116 -12.36 -13.64 -13.89
C THR A 116 -12.08 -14.32 -15.23
N ALA A 117 -10.86 -14.80 -15.46
CA ALA A 117 -10.47 -15.42 -16.73
C ALA A 117 -11.11 -16.79 -17.01
N GLY A 118 -11.90 -17.33 -16.08
CA GLY A 118 -12.51 -18.66 -16.19
C GLY A 118 -11.51 -19.80 -16.08
N LYS A 119 -10.31 -19.53 -15.56
CA LYS A 119 -9.23 -20.50 -15.31
C LYS A 119 -8.86 -20.49 -13.82
N PRO A 120 -8.65 -21.66 -13.19
CA PRO A 120 -8.19 -21.71 -11.81
C PRO A 120 -6.76 -21.15 -11.73
N ILE A 121 -6.48 -20.41 -10.67
CA ILE A 121 -5.19 -19.73 -10.44
C ILE A 121 -4.74 -20.02 -9.01
N ALA A 122 -3.55 -20.56 -8.85
CA ALA A 122 -2.93 -20.82 -7.55
C ALA A 122 -1.68 -19.95 -7.37
N ALA A 123 -1.60 -19.18 -6.29
CA ALA A 123 -0.41 -18.42 -5.92
C ALA A 123 0.52 -19.27 -5.04
N ALA A 124 1.75 -19.46 -5.48
CA ALA A 124 2.82 -20.12 -4.74
C ALA A 124 3.73 -19.05 -4.10
N ILE A 125 3.64 -18.91 -2.77
CA ILE A 125 4.19 -17.78 -2.01
C ILE A 125 5.37 -18.27 -1.17
N ALA A 126 6.56 -18.25 -1.77
CA ALA A 126 7.80 -18.69 -1.12
C ALA A 126 8.44 -17.63 -0.19
N GLY A 127 7.93 -16.39 -0.20
CA GLY A 127 8.54 -15.26 0.50
C GLY A 127 7.58 -14.10 0.67
N VAL A 128 8.14 -12.91 0.96
CA VAL A 128 7.37 -11.70 1.27
C VAL A 128 6.44 -11.32 0.11
N ALA A 129 5.13 -11.22 0.39
CA ALA A 129 4.11 -10.67 -0.49
C ALA A 129 3.42 -9.49 0.22
N LEU A 130 3.91 -8.27 0.01
CA LEU A 130 3.39 -7.06 0.67
C LEU A 130 2.76 -6.09 -0.33
N GLY A 131 1.76 -5.36 0.15
CA GLY A 131 1.03 -4.36 -0.63
C GLY A 131 0.48 -4.93 -1.93
N GLY A 132 0.77 -4.29 -3.07
CA GLY A 132 0.41 -4.83 -4.39
C GLY A 132 0.77 -6.30 -4.62
N GLY A 133 1.87 -6.78 -4.03
CA GLY A 133 2.25 -8.19 -4.07
C GLY A 133 1.25 -9.11 -3.34
N CYS A 134 0.77 -8.68 -2.17
CA CYS A 134 -0.33 -9.34 -1.48
C CYS A 134 -1.60 -9.25 -2.33
N GLU A 135 -1.96 -8.08 -2.85
CA GLU A 135 -3.18 -7.86 -3.64
C GLU A 135 -3.25 -8.79 -4.87
N LEU A 136 -2.13 -9.01 -5.56
CA LEU A 136 -2.05 -9.99 -6.66
C LEU A 136 -2.40 -11.41 -6.17
N THR A 137 -1.87 -11.83 -5.02
CA THR A 137 -2.16 -13.17 -4.46
C THR A 137 -3.61 -13.30 -3.99
N LEU A 138 -4.24 -12.21 -3.54
CA LEU A 138 -5.65 -12.20 -3.15
C LEU A 138 -6.57 -12.43 -4.36
N GLY A 139 -6.14 -12.03 -5.56
CA GLY A 139 -6.85 -12.31 -6.82
C GLY A 139 -6.72 -13.76 -7.31
N ALA A 140 -5.86 -14.59 -6.69
CA ALA A 140 -5.79 -16.02 -6.99
C ALA A 140 -6.95 -16.78 -6.31
N HIS A 141 -7.30 -17.94 -6.86
CA HIS A 141 -8.34 -18.83 -6.33
C HIS A 141 -7.79 -19.71 -5.19
N TYR A 142 -6.50 -20.06 -5.28
CA TYR A 142 -5.79 -20.83 -4.26
C TYR A 142 -4.48 -20.14 -3.87
N ARG A 143 -4.03 -20.35 -2.63
CA ARG A 143 -2.83 -19.70 -2.08
C ARG A 143 -2.10 -20.72 -1.22
N VAL A 144 -0.85 -20.99 -1.58
CA VAL A 144 0.08 -21.86 -0.86
C VAL A 144 1.23 -21.02 -0.32
N LEU A 145 1.43 -21.05 0.99
CA LEU A 145 2.48 -20.31 1.67
C LEU A 145 3.60 -21.26 2.13
N ALA A 146 4.86 -20.91 1.87
CA ALA A 146 5.98 -21.65 2.45
C ALA A 146 6.08 -21.40 3.96
N ASP A 147 6.35 -22.44 4.75
CA ASP A 147 6.57 -22.33 6.21
C ASP A 147 7.99 -21.85 6.50
N THR A 148 8.21 -20.55 6.34
CA THR A 148 9.50 -19.90 6.60
C THR A 148 9.29 -18.51 7.19
N PRO A 149 10.18 -18.03 8.08
CA PRO A 149 10.09 -16.67 8.63
C PRO A 149 10.09 -15.54 7.59
N ARG A 150 10.49 -15.84 6.34
CA ARG A 150 10.50 -14.87 5.23
C ARG A 150 9.18 -14.82 4.46
N ALA A 151 8.31 -15.81 4.60
CA ALA A 151 7.07 -15.90 3.85
C ALA A 151 5.92 -15.28 4.66
N MET A 152 5.36 -14.20 4.14
CA MET A 152 4.27 -13.49 4.79
C MET A 152 3.43 -12.71 3.79
N LEU A 153 2.17 -12.45 4.15
CA LEU A 153 1.25 -11.60 3.42
C LEU A 153 0.82 -10.40 4.26
N GLY A 154 0.64 -9.23 3.67
CA GLY A 154 0.09 -8.07 4.36
C GLY A 154 -0.02 -6.82 3.49
N LEU A 155 -0.72 -5.82 4.02
CA LEU A 155 -1.03 -4.56 3.32
C LEU A 155 -0.56 -3.36 4.15
N PRO A 156 0.74 -3.02 4.14
CA PRO A 156 1.33 -2.04 5.03
C PRO A 156 1.16 -0.57 4.56
N GLU A 157 0.35 -0.29 3.52
CA GLU A 157 0.19 1.02 2.89
C GLU A 157 -0.17 2.14 3.87
N PHE A 158 -0.95 1.83 4.92
CA PHE A 158 -1.34 2.80 5.95
C PHE A 158 -0.11 3.43 6.64
N ALA A 159 1.00 2.69 6.76
CA ALA A 159 2.21 3.15 7.44
C ALA A 159 2.90 4.30 6.70
N VAL A 160 2.63 4.45 5.41
CA VAL A 160 3.15 5.53 4.56
C VAL A 160 2.06 6.51 4.14
N GLY A 161 0.88 6.47 4.77
CA GLY A 161 -0.22 7.38 4.49
C GLY A 161 -1.01 7.03 3.23
N LEU A 162 -0.97 5.78 2.78
CA LEU A 162 -1.71 5.28 1.63
C LEU A 162 -2.77 4.24 2.05
N LEU A 163 -3.52 3.77 1.05
CA LEU A 163 -4.40 2.61 1.17
C LEU A 163 -4.08 1.58 0.07
N PRO A 164 -4.39 0.29 0.28
CA PRO A 164 -4.26 -0.74 -0.76
C PRO A 164 -5.26 -0.48 -1.90
N GLY A 165 -4.75 -0.05 -3.06
CA GLY A 165 -5.56 0.46 -4.17
C GLY A 165 -5.76 -0.52 -5.33
N ALA A 166 -5.29 -1.76 -5.22
CA ALA A 166 -5.44 -2.80 -6.23
C ALA A 166 -6.46 -3.89 -5.83
N GLY A 167 -7.46 -3.49 -5.06
CA GLY A 167 -8.53 -4.33 -4.53
C GLY A 167 -8.24 -4.91 -3.15
N GLY A 168 -7.15 -4.52 -2.49
CA GLY A 168 -6.79 -5.01 -1.16
C GLY A 168 -7.82 -4.65 -0.08
N THR A 169 -8.40 -3.44 -0.13
CA THR A 169 -9.48 -3.07 0.80
C THR A 169 -10.79 -3.82 0.52
N GLN A 170 -10.88 -4.49 -0.64
CA GLN A 170 -12.07 -5.22 -1.07
C GLN A 170 -11.96 -6.72 -0.84
N ARG A 171 -10.83 -7.33 -1.22
CA ARG A 171 -10.61 -8.77 -1.11
C ARG A 171 -10.27 -9.19 0.31
N MET A 172 -9.45 -8.41 1.03
CA MET A 172 -9.02 -8.80 2.38
C MET A 172 -10.21 -8.98 3.33
N PRO A 173 -11.14 -8.00 3.49
CA PRO A 173 -12.26 -8.18 4.41
C PRO A 173 -13.28 -9.24 3.95
N ARG A 174 -13.35 -9.54 2.65
CA ARG A 174 -14.19 -10.64 2.12
C ARG A 174 -13.60 -12.02 2.42
N LEU A 175 -12.28 -12.14 2.55
CA LEU A 175 -11.59 -13.39 2.88
C LEU A 175 -11.55 -13.66 4.38
N VAL A 176 -11.13 -12.68 5.18
CA VAL A 176 -10.83 -12.88 6.62
C VAL A 176 -11.89 -12.27 7.54
N GLY A 177 -12.93 -11.66 6.98
CA GLY A 177 -13.96 -10.92 7.72
C GLY A 177 -13.55 -9.47 8.03
N LEU A 178 -14.53 -8.67 8.46
CA LEU A 178 -14.38 -7.22 8.65
C LEU A 178 -13.31 -6.85 9.67
N GLU A 179 -13.38 -7.38 10.90
CA GLU A 179 -12.47 -6.98 11.98
C GLU A 179 -11.02 -7.36 11.68
N THR A 180 -10.77 -8.62 11.30
CA THR A 180 -9.43 -9.07 10.92
C THR A 180 -8.93 -8.34 9.67
N GLY A 181 -9.81 -8.04 8.71
CA GLY A 181 -9.48 -7.21 7.56
C GLY A 181 -9.04 -5.80 7.96
N LEU A 182 -9.76 -5.15 8.88
CA LEU A 182 -9.39 -3.82 9.39
C LEU A 182 -8.10 -3.85 10.23
N GLU A 183 -7.76 -4.94 10.92
CA GLU A 183 -6.45 -5.09 11.56
C GLU A 183 -5.30 -5.08 10.54
N VAL A 184 -5.49 -5.75 9.40
CA VAL A 184 -4.52 -5.73 8.30
C VAL A 184 -4.41 -4.31 7.75
N LEU A 185 -5.55 -3.71 7.41
CA LEU A 185 -5.60 -2.44 6.67
C LEU A 185 -5.22 -1.22 7.53
N LEU A 186 -5.59 -1.17 8.81
CA LEU A 186 -5.36 0.00 9.67
C LEU A 186 -4.16 -0.13 10.62
N LYS A 187 -3.72 -1.37 10.89
CA LYS A 187 -2.63 -1.64 11.84
C LYS A 187 -1.44 -2.37 11.21
N GLY A 188 -1.54 -2.79 9.95
CA GLY A 188 -0.45 -3.47 9.25
C GLY A 188 -0.22 -4.89 9.71
N ARG A 189 -1.26 -5.59 10.21
CA ARG A 189 -1.13 -7.01 10.53
C ARG A 189 -0.65 -7.78 9.30
N THR A 190 0.38 -8.60 9.50
CA THR A 190 0.88 -9.56 8.51
C THR A 190 0.52 -10.98 8.91
N PHE A 191 0.29 -11.86 7.95
CA PHE A 191 0.03 -13.27 8.15
C PHE A 191 1.23 -14.11 7.73
N SER A 192 1.58 -15.12 8.53
CA SER A 192 2.66 -16.08 8.25
C SER A 192 2.32 -17.45 8.85
N GLY A 193 2.87 -18.51 8.27
CA GLY A 193 2.68 -19.89 8.76
C GLY A 193 1.20 -20.23 8.97
N GLN A 194 0.92 -21.03 10.00
CA GLN A 194 -0.44 -21.52 10.27
C GLN A 194 -1.46 -20.43 10.67
N ASP A 195 -1.01 -19.24 11.13
CA ASP A 195 -1.92 -18.10 11.35
C ASP A 195 -2.61 -17.67 10.04
N ALA A 196 -1.89 -17.77 8.91
CA ALA A 196 -2.45 -17.43 7.61
C ALA A 196 -3.59 -18.38 7.18
N VAL A 197 -3.49 -19.66 7.53
CA VAL A 197 -4.54 -20.66 7.28
C VAL A 197 -5.70 -20.45 8.24
N ALA A 198 -5.42 -20.25 9.52
CA ALA A 198 -6.44 -20.03 10.54
C ALA A 198 -7.29 -18.76 10.26
N ALA A 199 -6.66 -17.72 9.71
CA ALA A 199 -7.35 -16.49 9.30
C ALA A 199 -8.15 -16.63 7.99
N GLY A 200 -7.92 -17.69 7.20
CA GLY A 200 -8.56 -17.89 5.89
C GLY A 200 -7.94 -17.08 4.74
N VAL A 201 -6.80 -16.42 4.96
CA VAL A 201 -6.09 -15.68 3.89
C VAL A 201 -5.27 -16.61 3.01
N VAL A 202 -4.84 -17.76 3.52
CA VAL A 202 -4.08 -18.79 2.80
C VAL A 202 -4.82 -20.13 2.94
N HIS A 203 -4.71 -20.98 1.92
CA HIS A 203 -5.40 -22.27 1.94
C HIS A 203 -4.53 -23.40 2.50
N GLU A 204 -3.22 -23.32 2.26
CA GLU A 204 -2.27 -24.36 2.66
C GLU A 204 -0.90 -23.76 2.98
N VAL A 205 -0.25 -24.32 3.99
CA VAL A 205 1.14 -24.03 4.35
C VAL A 205 1.95 -25.30 4.16
N VAL A 206 3.08 -25.18 3.47
CA VAL A 206 3.94 -26.32 3.11
C VAL A 206 5.39 -26.04 3.43
N GLU A 207 6.21 -27.09 3.49
CA GLU A 207 7.67 -26.94 3.64
C GLU A 207 8.26 -26.07 2.52
N PRO A 208 9.26 -25.23 2.80
CA PRO A 208 9.89 -24.37 1.80
C PRO A 208 10.36 -25.15 0.56
N GLY A 209 10.00 -24.65 -0.62
CA GLY A 209 10.29 -25.28 -1.91
C GLY A 209 9.22 -26.27 -2.38
N GLN A 210 8.16 -26.51 -1.60
CA GLN A 210 7.02 -27.34 -2.00
C GLN A 210 5.82 -26.52 -2.50
N GLU A 211 5.84 -25.19 -2.38
CA GLU A 211 4.71 -24.32 -2.69
C GLU A 211 4.23 -24.40 -4.14
N VAL A 212 5.15 -24.54 -5.10
CA VAL A 212 4.81 -24.71 -6.52
C VAL A 212 4.18 -26.08 -6.76
N ALA A 213 4.76 -27.15 -6.20
CA ALA A 213 4.25 -28.50 -6.37
C ALA A 213 2.84 -28.67 -5.77
N ALA A 214 2.59 -28.09 -4.60
CA ALA A 214 1.28 -28.08 -3.98
C ALA A 214 0.25 -27.25 -4.78
N ALA A 215 0.67 -26.11 -5.34
CA ALA A 215 -0.16 -25.30 -6.22
C ALA A 215 -0.55 -26.08 -7.50
N GLU A 216 0.41 -26.76 -8.16
CA GLU A 216 0.13 -27.63 -9.31
C GLU A 216 -0.80 -28.79 -8.94
N ALA A 217 -0.57 -29.42 -7.78
CA ALA A 217 -1.40 -30.54 -7.32
C ALA A 217 -2.86 -30.11 -7.12
N TRP A 218 -3.10 -28.93 -6.54
CA TRP A 218 -4.45 -28.38 -6.42
C TRP A 218 -5.07 -28.11 -7.80
N LEU A 219 -4.34 -27.47 -8.72
CA LEU A 219 -4.82 -27.15 -10.07
C LEU A 219 -5.18 -28.39 -10.91
N LEU A 220 -4.52 -29.52 -10.65
CA LEU A 220 -4.77 -30.79 -11.34
C LEU A 220 -5.81 -31.68 -10.63
N SER A 221 -6.29 -31.26 -9.46
CA SER A 221 -7.30 -32.00 -8.68
C SER A 221 -8.72 -31.70 -9.15
N ASP A 222 -9.68 -32.48 -8.64
CA ASP A 222 -11.12 -32.25 -8.80
C ASP A 222 -11.66 -31.08 -7.97
N LYS A 223 -10.83 -30.47 -7.12
CA LYS A 223 -11.19 -29.32 -6.25
C LYS A 223 -10.89 -27.97 -6.89
N ALA A 224 -10.15 -27.94 -8.00
CA ALA A 224 -9.80 -26.70 -8.68
C ALA A 224 -11.06 -25.97 -9.17
N HIS A 225 -11.13 -24.68 -8.87
CA HIS A 225 -12.25 -23.82 -9.28
C HIS A 225 -11.73 -22.44 -9.72
N ALA A 226 -12.54 -21.77 -10.53
CA ALA A 226 -12.19 -20.51 -11.19
C ALA A 226 -13.19 -19.37 -10.87
N ILE A 227 -13.96 -19.53 -9.78
CA ILE A 227 -14.94 -18.56 -9.31
C ILE A 227 -14.60 -18.27 -7.85
N GLN A 228 -14.42 -16.99 -7.51
CA GLN A 228 -14.19 -16.60 -6.12
C GLN A 228 -15.50 -16.64 -5.32
N PRO A 229 -15.44 -16.79 -3.99
CA PRO A 229 -16.65 -16.84 -3.16
C PRO A 229 -17.58 -15.63 -3.31
N TRP A 230 -17.05 -14.43 -3.60
CA TRP A 230 -17.86 -13.22 -3.80
C TRP A 230 -18.42 -13.06 -5.22
N ASP A 231 -18.06 -13.95 -6.15
CA ASP A 231 -18.58 -13.98 -7.52
C ASP A 231 -19.61 -15.10 -7.74
N GLU A 232 -19.85 -15.93 -6.72
CA GLU A 232 -20.92 -16.92 -6.75
C GLU A 232 -22.29 -16.24 -6.89
N ALA A 233 -23.16 -16.79 -7.74
CA ALA A 233 -24.40 -16.14 -8.17
C ALA A 233 -25.36 -15.78 -7.01
N ASP A 234 -25.32 -16.55 -5.93
CA ASP A 234 -26.19 -16.38 -4.76
C ASP A 234 -25.58 -15.48 -3.67
N VAL A 235 -24.36 -14.97 -3.87
CA VAL A 235 -23.68 -14.11 -2.90
C VAL A 235 -24.05 -12.65 -3.15
N LEU A 236 -24.81 -12.09 -2.20
CA LEU A 236 -25.22 -10.69 -2.22
C LEU A 236 -24.24 -9.81 -1.44
N PRO A 237 -24.05 -8.54 -1.86
CA PRO A 237 -23.29 -7.58 -1.08
C PRO A 237 -23.87 -7.36 0.32
N LEU A 238 -23.02 -6.96 1.27
CA LEU A 238 -23.44 -6.74 2.65
C LEU A 238 -24.34 -5.50 2.74
N PRO A 239 -25.44 -5.53 3.52
CA PRO A 239 -26.20 -4.32 3.80
C PRO A 239 -25.38 -3.39 4.70
N HIS A 240 -25.54 -2.07 4.51
CA HIS A 240 -24.84 -1.06 5.32
C HIS A 240 -24.98 -1.29 6.83
N SER A 241 -26.17 -1.70 7.29
CA SER A 241 -26.46 -1.98 8.70
C SER A 241 -25.60 -3.08 9.33
N ALA A 242 -25.01 -3.97 8.52
CA ALA A 242 -24.13 -5.04 9.00
C ALA A 242 -22.70 -4.54 9.31
N ILE A 243 -22.29 -3.40 8.75
CA ILE A 243 -20.90 -2.92 8.81
C ILE A 243 -20.74 -1.53 9.43
N ALA A 244 -21.80 -0.71 9.44
CA ALA A 244 -21.74 0.70 9.84
C ALA A 244 -21.24 0.93 11.27
N GLY A 245 -21.75 0.15 12.24
CA GLY A 245 -21.38 0.30 13.66
C GLY A 245 -19.88 0.08 13.93
N PRO A 246 -19.32 -1.09 13.54
CA PRO A 246 -17.88 -1.34 13.64
C PRO A 246 -17.02 -0.30 12.90
N ILE A 247 -17.41 0.09 11.68
CA ILE A 247 -16.67 1.08 10.88
C ILE A 247 -16.62 2.43 11.61
N GLU A 248 -17.74 2.91 12.15
CA GLU A 248 -17.77 4.17 12.89
C GLU A 248 -16.91 4.12 14.15
N ALA A 249 -16.93 2.99 14.88
CA ALA A 249 -16.09 2.81 16.06
C ALA A 249 -14.58 2.85 15.74
N HIS A 250 -14.17 2.29 14.59
CA HIS A 250 -12.79 2.41 14.10
C HIS A 250 -12.50 3.83 13.61
N ARG A 251 -13.44 4.48 12.91
CA ARG A 251 -13.31 5.88 12.45
C ARG A 251 -13.01 6.81 13.61
N ASP A 252 -13.81 6.74 14.67
CA ASP A 252 -13.63 7.49 15.92
C ASP A 252 -12.25 7.27 16.55
N ARG A 253 -11.79 6.01 16.58
CA ARG A 253 -10.49 5.65 17.14
C ARG A 253 -9.34 6.25 16.33
N GLU A 254 -9.41 6.15 15.01
CA GLU A 254 -8.38 6.65 14.10
C GLU A 254 -8.34 8.18 14.06
N LEU A 255 -9.51 8.85 14.13
CA LEU A 255 -9.58 10.31 14.26
C LEU A 255 -8.88 10.76 15.55
N ARG A 256 -9.22 10.18 16.71
CA ARG A 256 -8.55 10.51 17.98
C ARG A 256 -7.05 10.23 17.94
N ARG A 257 -6.63 9.10 17.37
CA ARG A 257 -5.21 8.70 17.28
C ARG A 257 -4.39 9.67 16.41
N THR A 258 -4.98 10.17 15.34
CA THR A 258 -4.29 11.01 14.33
C THR A 258 -4.60 12.50 14.49
N LEU A 259 -5.44 12.85 15.46
CA LEU A 259 -6.07 14.17 15.62
C LEU A 259 -6.84 14.63 14.36
N GLY A 260 -7.16 13.71 13.45
CA GLY A 260 -7.80 13.99 12.17
C GLY A 260 -6.85 14.45 11.05
N HIS A 261 -5.53 14.48 11.26
CA HIS A 261 -4.56 14.98 10.26
C HIS A 261 -4.16 13.94 9.22
N VAL A 262 -4.25 12.65 9.54
CA VAL A 262 -3.81 11.58 8.65
C VAL A 262 -5.02 11.04 7.87
N PRO A 263 -5.12 11.29 6.55
CA PRO A 263 -6.32 10.97 5.77
C PRO A 263 -6.47 9.48 5.45
N ALA A 264 -5.37 8.71 5.45
CA ALA A 264 -5.34 7.35 4.94
C ALA A 264 -6.23 6.36 5.74
N PRO A 265 -6.19 6.31 7.08
CA PRO A 265 -7.05 5.42 7.85
C PRO A 265 -8.54 5.66 7.59
N ILE A 266 -8.94 6.93 7.45
CA ILE A 266 -10.32 7.31 7.17
C ILE A 266 -10.70 6.92 5.73
N SER A 267 -9.79 7.09 4.78
CA SER A 267 -9.98 6.67 3.38
C SER A 267 -10.09 5.14 3.25
N ILE A 268 -9.33 4.38 4.05
CA ILE A 268 -9.45 2.92 4.12
C ILE A 268 -10.84 2.51 4.60
N LEU A 269 -11.33 3.16 5.67
CA LEU A 269 -12.67 2.90 6.19
C LEU A 269 -13.76 3.24 5.14
N ASP A 270 -13.61 4.36 4.43
CA ASP A 270 -14.51 4.73 3.33
C ASP A 270 -14.50 3.68 2.20
N CYS A 271 -13.32 3.17 1.82
CA CYS A 271 -13.22 2.11 0.81
C CYS A 271 -13.94 0.82 1.24
N VAL A 272 -13.76 0.40 2.49
CA VAL A 272 -14.39 -0.81 3.03
C VAL A 272 -15.91 -0.62 3.13
N GLU A 273 -16.35 0.52 3.65
CA GLU A 273 -17.77 0.86 3.84
C GLU A 273 -18.53 0.90 2.50
N LEU A 274 -18.00 1.66 1.54
CA LEU A 274 -18.61 1.78 0.22
C LEU A 274 -18.51 0.47 -0.57
N GLY A 275 -17.38 -0.23 -0.45
CA GLY A 275 -17.06 -1.37 -1.29
C GLY A 275 -17.74 -2.67 -0.87
N LEU A 276 -17.90 -2.95 0.43
CA LEU A 276 -18.58 -4.17 0.91
C LEU A 276 -20.09 -4.20 0.58
N MET A 277 -20.67 -3.03 0.31
CA MET A 277 -22.06 -2.88 -0.13
C MET A 277 -22.27 -3.09 -1.63
N GLN A 278 -21.22 -3.47 -2.36
CA GLN A 278 -21.24 -3.62 -3.81
C GLN A 278 -20.70 -5.00 -4.26
N PRO A 279 -21.09 -5.45 -5.47
CA PRO A 279 -20.32 -6.46 -6.19
C PRO A 279 -18.88 -5.98 -6.39
N ILE A 280 -17.93 -6.91 -6.49
CA ILE A 280 -16.51 -6.56 -6.46
C ILE A 280 -16.08 -5.60 -7.58
N ASP A 281 -16.69 -5.66 -8.77
CA ASP A 281 -16.40 -4.74 -9.88
C ASP A 281 -16.73 -3.28 -9.54
N GLY A 282 -17.82 -3.03 -8.82
CA GLY A 282 -18.17 -1.69 -8.30
C GLY A 282 -17.30 -1.29 -7.12
N ALA A 283 -16.98 -2.27 -6.27
CA ALA A 283 -16.17 -2.07 -5.09
C ALA A 283 -14.74 -1.59 -5.41
N ILE A 284 -14.06 -2.22 -6.37
CA ILE A 284 -12.70 -1.82 -6.78
C ILE A 284 -12.67 -0.45 -7.48
N ARG A 285 -13.76 -0.06 -8.17
CA ARG A 285 -13.88 1.29 -8.75
C ARG A 285 -14.10 2.34 -7.67
N SER A 286 -14.87 2.01 -6.63
CA SER A 286 -15.07 2.89 -5.47
C SER A 286 -13.76 3.06 -4.68
N GLU A 287 -13.03 1.97 -4.44
CA GLU A 287 -11.69 2.00 -3.83
C GLU A 287 -10.76 2.93 -4.62
N MET A 288 -10.68 2.76 -5.94
CA MET A 288 -9.82 3.60 -6.77
C MET A 288 -10.28 5.07 -6.81
N SER A 289 -11.58 5.34 -6.72
CA SER A 289 -12.09 6.71 -6.63
C SER A 289 -11.63 7.38 -5.33
N VAL A 290 -11.70 6.67 -4.20
CA VAL A 290 -11.19 7.16 -2.92
C VAL A 290 -9.67 7.32 -2.96
N PHE A 291 -8.94 6.33 -3.49
CA PHE A 291 -7.49 6.40 -3.70
C PHE A 291 -7.09 7.63 -4.53
N SER A 292 -7.83 7.90 -5.61
CA SER A 292 -7.57 9.02 -6.51
C SER A 292 -7.70 10.38 -5.82
N TRP A 293 -8.56 10.51 -4.81
CA TRP A 293 -8.60 11.70 -3.96
C TRP A 293 -7.48 11.73 -2.92
N LEU A 294 -7.16 10.59 -2.31
CA LEU A 294 -6.11 10.47 -1.31
C LEU A 294 -4.74 10.82 -1.90
N ILE A 295 -4.39 10.28 -3.07
CA ILE A 295 -3.08 10.45 -3.70
C ILE A 295 -2.80 11.89 -4.15
N GLN A 296 -3.83 12.74 -4.24
CA GLN A 296 -3.64 14.16 -4.54
C GLN A 296 -3.21 14.98 -3.31
N ARG A 297 -3.31 14.39 -2.12
CA ARG A 297 -3.00 15.08 -0.86
C ARG A 297 -1.51 15.16 -0.61
N ILE A 298 -1.13 16.20 0.12
CA ILE A 298 0.26 16.40 0.53
C ILE A 298 0.66 15.49 1.69
N GLU A 299 -0.27 15.12 2.57
CA GLU A 299 0.02 14.29 3.75
C GLU A 299 0.57 12.90 3.39
N PRO A 300 -0.04 12.14 2.45
CA PRO A 300 0.56 10.88 1.98
C PRO A 300 1.95 11.07 1.38
N ARG A 301 2.17 12.12 0.56
CA ARG A 301 3.49 12.44 0.00
C ARG A 301 4.53 12.69 1.10
N ASN A 302 4.15 13.49 2.10
CA ASN A 302 4.97 13.82 3.25
C ASN A 302 5.30 12.57 4.10
N MET A 303 4.33 11.67 4.27
CA MET A 303 4.53 10.40 4.98
C MET A 303 5.41 9.43 4.20
N ILE A 304 5.30 9.33 2.88
CA ILE A 304 6.23 8.53 2.06
C ILE A 304 7.66 9.07 2.21
N ARG A 305 7.83 10.39 2.17
CA ARG A 305 9.14 11.03 2.35
C ARG A 305 9.74 10.70 3.71
N THR A 306 8.98 10.86 4.79
CA THR A 306 9.47 10.71 6.17
C THR A 306 9.53 9.26 6.64
N MET A 307 8.47 8.49 6.43
CA MET A 307 8.29 7.14 6.98
C MET A 307 8.86 6.03 6.10
N PHE A 308 9.15 6.32 4.83
CA PHE A 308 9.75 5.35 3.90
C PHE A 308 11.12 5.77 3.39
N LEU A 309 11.20 6.79 2.53
CA LEU A 309 12.46 7.18 1.87
C LEU A 309 13.50 7.64 2.90
N GLY A 310 13.09 8.52 3.81
CA GLY A 310 13.91 8.99 4.91
C GLY A 310 14.29 7.87 5.88
N LYS A 311 13.36 6.97 6.19
CA LYS A 311 13.64 5.79 7.02
C LYS A 311 14.71 4.90 6.40
N GLN A 312 14.62 4.62 5.09
CA GLN A 312 15.62 3.82 4.39
C GLN A 312 16.99 4.48 4.38
N ALA A 313 17.04 5.78 4.08
CA ALA A 313 18.29 6.55 4.10
C ALA A 313 18.93 6.54 5.50
N TYR A 314 18.12 6.82 6.53
CA TYR A 314 18.56 6.83 7.93
C TYR A 314 19.04 5.46 8.39
N ASP A 315 18.23 4.40 8.22
CA ASP A 315 18.58 3.05 8.67
C ASP A 315 19.85 2.54 7.98
N LYS A 316 20.04 2.87 6.69
CA LYS A 316 21.25 2.51 5.94
C LYS A 316 22.50 3.18 6.52
N ALA A 317 22.40 4.46 6.90
CA ALA A 317 23.49 5.19 7.53
C ALA A 317 23.74 4.71 8.97
N ALA A 318 22.68 4.54 9.76
CA ALA A 318 22.73 4.09 11.15
C ALA A 318 23.32 2.69 11.31
N ARG A 319 23.00 1.74 10.41
CA ARG A 319 23.62 0.40 10.42
C ARG A 319 25.13 0.40 10.21
N LYS A 320 25.69 1.50 9.72
CA LYS A 320 27.12 1.71 9.49
C LYS A 320 27.73 2.71 10.47
N ASP A 321 26.99 3.11 11.50
CA ASP A 321 27.34 4.20 12.42
C ASP A 321 27.79 5.48 11.69
N ALA A 322 27.12 5.77 10.56
CA ALA A 322 27.50 6.81 9.60
C ALA A 322 26.41 7.86 9.38
N VAL A 323 25.52 8.07 10.36
CA VAL A 323 24.58 9.20 10.31
C VAL A 323 25.39 10.50 10.43
N PRO A 324 25.29 11.44 9.48
CA PRO A 324 26.07 12.67 9.51
C PRO A 324 25.83 13.52 10.76
N ALA A 325 26.89 14.16 11.28
CA ALA A 325 26.78 15.06 12.43
C ALA A 325 25.83 16.24 12.14
N SER A 326 25.85 16.74 10.91
CA SER A 326 24.94 17.77 10.38
C SER A 326 23.46 17.40 10.61
N VAL A 327 23.08 16.15 10.35
CA VAL A 327 21.72 15.62 10.56
C VAL A 327 21.35 15.62 12.04
N VAL A 328 22.25 15.13 12.91
CA VAL A 328 22.01 15.06 14.35
C VAL A 328 21.89 16.46 14.98
N GLU A 329 22.81 17.36 14.62
CA GLU A 329 22.83 18.74 15.10
C GLU A 329 21.59 19.52 14.64
N ALA A 330 21.20 19.37 13.37
CA ALA A 330 19.97 19.97 12.86
C ALA A 330 18.73 19.39 13.57
N GLY A 331 18.67 18.08 13.81
CA GLY A 331 17.60 17.44 14.56
C GLY A 331 17.45 18.03 15.97
N ALA A 332 18.56 18.19 16.69
CA ALA A 332 18.55 18.83 18.01
C ALA A 332 18.09 20.28 17.96
N LYS A 333 18.49 21.03 16.92
CA LYS A 333 18.06 22.42 16.73
C LYS A 333 16.56 22.51 16.42
N VAL A 334 16.02 21.61 15.60
CA VAL A 334 14.58 21.50 15.33
C VAL A 334 13.82 21.20 16.60
N ALA A 335 14.28 20.25 17.42
CA ALA A 335 13.66 19.93 18.70
C ALA A 335 13.63 21.13 19.65
N ALA A 336 14.71 21.91 19.73
CA ALA A 336 14.75 23.13 20.53
C ALA A 336 13.77 24.21 20.05
N LEU A 337 13.65 24.40 18.72
CA LEU A 337 12.72 25.36 18.12
C LEU A 337 11.27 24.95 18.32
N VAL A 338 10.94 23.66 18.11
CA VAL A 338 9.60 23.12 18.39
C VAL A 338 9.27 23.25 19.88
N GLY A 339 10.22 22.97 20.78
CA GLY A 339 10.05 23.12 22.22
C GLY A 339 9.75 24.57 22.62
N ALA A 340 10.48 25.55 22.07
CA ALA A 340 10.22 26.96 22.30
C ALA A 340 8.84 27.39 21.77
N ALA A 341 8.48 26.95 20.55
CA ALA A 341 7.18 27.24 19.95
C ALA A 341 6.02 26.64 20.78
N LEU A 342 6.15 25.41 21.27
CA LEU A 342 5.17 24.76 22.14
C LEU A 342 5.04 25.42 23.52
N ALA A 343 6.14 25.95 24.07
CA ALA A 343 6.12 26.69 25.32
C ALA A 343 5.36 28.03 25.18
N ALA A 344 5.55 28.72 24.05
CA ALA A 344 4.85 29.96 23.75
C ALA A 344 3.39 29.72 23.30
N THR A 345 3.15 28.67 22.52
CA THR A 345 1.85 28.34 21.91
C THR A 345 1.54 26.85 22.10
N PRO A 346 0.99 26.45 23.27
CA PRO A 346 0.67 25.05 23.57
C PRO A 346 -0.31 24.39 22.59
N ASP A 347 -1.14 25.19 21.91
CA ASP A 347 -2.11 24.74 20.92
C ASP A 347 -1.48 24.10 19.66
N LEU A 348 -0.18 24.26 19.43
CA LEU A 348 0.54 23.50 18.40
C LEU A 348 0.44 21.97 18.60
N ARG A 349 0.16 21.50 19.82
CA ARG A 349 -0.15 20.09 20.08
C ARG A 349 -1.38 19.60 19.31
N LYS A 350 -2.34 20.48 19.00
CA LYS A 350 -3.51 20.15 18.17
C LYS A 350 -3.12 19.81 16.73
N ALA A 351 -1.97 20.30 16.25
CA ALA A 351 -1.35 19.89 14.99
C ALA A 351 -0.45 18.65 15.13
N GLY A 352 -0.28 18.11 16.34
CA GLY A 352 0.55 16.93 16.63
C GLY A 352 2.03 17.24 16.93
N PHE A 353 2.43 18.51 17.10
CA PHE A 353 3.79 18.84 17.52
C PHE A 353 4.04 18.41 18.96
N GLY A 354 5.18 17.75 19.20
CA GLY A 354 5.60 17.30 20.52
C GLY A 354 4.76 16.12 21.01
N ALA A 355 5.31 14.92 20.93
CA ALA A 355 4.66 13.70 21.39
C ALA A 355 4.50 13.69 22.92
N ASP A 356 3.37 14.20 23.45
CA ASP A 356 3.00 13.99 24.85
C ASP A 356 1.78 13.08 25.05
N GLY A 357 1.18 12.59 23.97
CA GLY A 357 0.08 11.62 24.04
C GLY A 357 -1.17 12.14 24.76
N SER A 358 -1.28 13.45 24.99
CA SER A 358 -2.44 14.04 25.65
C SER A 358 -3.68 13.83 24.77
N PRO A 359 -4.80 13.34 25.34
CA PRO A 359 -6.04 13.16 24.58
C PRO A 359 -6.55 14.53 24.13
N ALA A 360 -6.29 14.87 22.88
CA ALA A 360 -6.91 16.01 22.22
C ALA A 360 -8.05 15.51 21.34
N GLU A 361 -9.18 16.20 21.39
CA GLU A 361 -10.27 15.99 20.44
C GLU A 361 -9.74 16.21 19.01
N PRO A 362 -10.10 15.33 18.05
CA PRO A 362 -9.65 15.49 16.68
C PRO A 362 -10.15 16.81 16.11
N VAL A 363 -9.23 17.55 15.48
CA VAL A 363 -9.56 18.86 14.91
C VAL A 363 -10.35 18.75 13.61
N LEU A 364 -10.35 17.56 13.01
CA LEU A 364 -11.15 17.21 11.85
C LEU A 364 -11.94 15.95 12.17
N GLN A 365 -13.24 15.97 11.84
CA GLN A 365 -14.13 14.81 11.97
C GLN A 365 -14.16 13.94 10.69
N ARG A 366 -13.60 14.46 9.60
CA ARG A 366 -13.49 13.81 8.29
C ARG A 366 -12.26 14.34 7.56
N VAL A 367 -11.81 13.64 6.53
CA VAL A 367 -10.72 14.12 5.67
C VAL A 367 -11.11 15.50 5.08
N GLY A 368 -10.37 16.55 5.48
CA GLY A 368 -10.55 17.91 4.95
C GLY A 368 -10.13 18.01 3.48
N ARG A 369 -10.17 19.20 2.86
CA ARG A 369 -9.61 19.40 1.50
C ARG A 369 -8.13 19.75 1.49
N ASP A 370 -7.70 20.52 2.49
CA ASP A 370 -6.33 21.00 2.66
C ASP A 370 -5.83 20.62 4.06
N MET A 371 -4.55 20.88 4.37
CA MET A 371 -4.01 20.68 5.72
C MET A 371 -4.72 21.62 6.70
N TRP A 372 -5.17 21.10 7.83
CA TRP A 372 -5.83 21.90 8.87
C TRP A 372 -4.96 23.07 9.34
N LEU A 373 -3.66 22.83 9.53
CA LEU A 373 -2.70 23.81 10.04
C LEU A 373 -2.63 25.08 9.18
N LEU A 374 -2.80 24.98 7.85
CA LEU A 374 -2.79 26.14 6.96
C LEU A 374 -3.94 27.12 7.21
N ASN A 375 -5.02 26.65 7.86
CA ASN A 375 -6.15 27.47 8.24
C ASN A 375 -6.04 28.02 9.67
N GLN A 376 -4.85 27.95 10.29
CA GLN A 376 -4.58 28.40 11.65
C GLN A 376 -3.47 29.48 11.67
N PRO A 377 -3.77 30.76 11.34
CA PRO A 377 -2.75 31.80 11.20
C PRO A 377 -1.87 31.97 12.44
N ALA A 378 -2.46 31.97 13.63
CA ALA A 378 -1.72 32.11 14.89
C ALA A 378 -0.74 30.95 15.13
N LEU A 379 -1.10 29.72 14.73
CA LEU A 379 -0.20 28.57 14.82
C LEU A 379 0.91 28.65 13.77
N MET A 380 0.59 29.11 12.57
CA MET A 380 1.58 29.34 11.51
C MET A 380 2.61 30.42 11.89
N ASP A 381 2.17 31.50 12.56
CA ASP A 381 3.04 32.56 13.07
C ASP A 381 3.97 32.04 14.17
N ALA A 382 3.45 31.18 15.06
CA ALA A 382 4.23 30.53 16.11
C ALA A 382 5.34 29.61 15.57
N LEU A 383 5.24 29.16 14.32
CA LEU A 383 6.24 28.33 13.64
C LEU A 383 7.24 29.16 12.80
N SER A 384 7.20 30.49 12.84
CA SER A 384 8.03 31.37 11.99
C SER A 384 9.54 31.09 12.09
N ASP A 385 10.07 30.98 13.32
CA ASP A 385 11.49 30.66 13.55
C ASP A 385 11.87 29.26 13.04
N LEU A 386 10.99 28.28 13.27
CA LEU A 386 11.18 26.92 12.76
C LEU A 386 11.19 26.90 11.23
N ARG A 387 10.26 27.62 10.58
CA ARG A 387 10.19 27.74 9.11
C ARG A 387 11.41 28.44 8.54
N ALA A 388 11.91 29.49 9.20
CA ALA A 388 13.12 30.19 8.79
C ALA A 388 14.34 29.26 8.87
N PHE A 389 14.49 28.52 9.97
CA PHE A 389 15.54 27.52 10.10
C PHE A 389 15.41 26.44 9.03
N ALA A 390 14.21 25.88 8.85
CA ALA A 390 13.95 24.82 7.88
C ALA A 390 14.34 25.21 6.46
N ARG A 391 14.00 26.44 6.00
CA ARG A 391 14.43 26.95 4.69
C ARG A 391 15.95 26.98 4.57
N SER A 392 16.64 27.51 5.59
CA SER A 392 18.11 27.55 5.58
C SER A 392 18.75 26.17 5.59
N THR A 393 18.12 25.19 6.23
CA THR A 393 18.60 23.80 6.26
C THR A 393 18.41 23.11 4.91
N VAL A 394 17.26 23.31 4.27
CA VAL A 394 16.98 22.78 2.93
C VAL A 394 17.98 23.31 1.89
N ASP A 395 18.39 24.57 2.01
CA ASP A 395 19.39 25.16 1.11
C ASP A 395 20.82 24.66 1.36
N ALA A 396 21.11 24.14 2.56
CA ALA A 396 22.46 23.81 3.02
C ALA A 396 22.81 22.32 2.98
N MET A 397 21.82 21.43 3.03
CA MET A 397 22.01 19.97 3.07
C MET A 397 21.76 19.33 1.72
N ASP A 398 22.41 18.21 1.46
CA ASP A 398 22.07 17.38 0.30
C ASP A 398 20.77 16.59 0.52
N ASP A 399 20.18 16.06 -0.57
CA ASP A 399 18.93 15.30 -0.51
C ASP A 399 19.00 14.08 0.42
N GLY A 400 20.16 13.43 0.52
CA GLY A 400 20.38 12.26 1.37
C GLY A 400 20.40 12.63 2.85
N GLU A 401 21.04 13.73 3.22
CA GLU A 401 21.01 14.30 4.56
C GLU A 401 19.61 14.79 4.92
N LEU A 402 18.92 15.48 4.02
CA LEU A 402 17.55 15.98 4.24
C LEU A 402 16.56 14.84 4.48
N LEU A 403 16.63 13.76 3.70
CA LEU A 403 15.79 12.59 3.92
C LEU A 403 16.03 11.96 5.30
N GLN A 404 17.29 11.86 5.73
CA GLN A 404 17.65 11.36 7.06
C GLN A 404 17.12 12.26 8.17
N LEU A 405 17.25 13.58 8.02
CA LEU A 405 16.75 14.57 8.97
C LEU A 405 15.23 14.56 9.07
N ASP A 406 14.53 14.54 7.92
CA ASP A 406 13.07 14.48 7.85
C ASP A 406 12.53 13.24 8.57
N HIS A 407 13.18 12.09 8.41
CA HIS A 407 12.84 10.89 9.16
C HIS A 407 13.15 11.01 10.64
N LEU A 408 14.33 11.53 11.01
CA LEU A 408 14.75 11.68 12.40
C LEU A 408 13.73 12.47 13.22
N VAL A 409 13.34 13.66 12.75
CA VAL A 409 12.41 14.54 13.45
C VAL A 409 10.97 13.99 13.49
N ALA A 410 10.59 13.18 12.48
CA ALA A 410 9.31 12.50 12.44
C ALA A 410 9.26 11.30 13.41
N ARG A 411 10.31 10.49 13.43
CA ARG A 411 10.44 9.32 14.31
C ARG A 411 10.43 9.72 15.79
N GLU A 412 11.04 10.85 16.12
CA GLU A 412 11.08 11.39 17.49
C GLU A 412 9.77 12.07 17.91
N GLY A 413 8.80 12.22 17.00
CA GLY A 413 7.55 12.92 17.28
C GLY A 413 7.72 14.44 17.45
N THR A 414 8.85 14.99 17.01
CA THR A 414 9.14 16.43 17.04
C THR A 414 8.30 17.16 16.01
N ILE A 415 8.30 16.66 14.77
CA ILE A 415 7.42 17.13 13.69
C ILE A 415 6.54 15.95 13.25
N PRO A 416 5.20 16.08 13.22
CA PRO A 416 4.34 15.03 12.70
C PRO A 416 4.73 14.56 11.29
N ALA A 417 4.73 13.25 11.05
CA ALA A 417 5.10 12.68 9.75
C ALA A 417 4.28 13.24 8.57
N TYR A 418 3.01 13.58 8.80
CA TYR A 418 2.12 14.16 7.77
C TYR A 418 2.56 15.56 7.32
N LEU A 419 3.40 16.25 8.09
CA LEU A 419 3.98 17.55 7.73
C LEU A 419 5.29 17.44 6.95
N GLY A 420 5.86 16.24 6.78
CA GLY A 420 6.97 16.02 5.85
C GLY A 420 8.35 16.42 6.38
N GLY A 421 8.51 16.47 7.70
CA GLY A 421 9.78 16.82 8.34
C GLY A 421 10.17 18.28 8.12
N VAL A 422 11.47 18.55 8.10
CA VAL A 422 12.03 19.90 7.85
C VAL A 422 11.69 20.37 6.45
N SER A 423 11.77 19.49 5.44
CA SER A 423 11.47 19.84 4.05
C SER A 423 10.02 20.30 3.86
N GLY A 424 9.07 19.62 4.52
CA GLY A 424 7.68 20.03 4.45
C GLY A 424 7.40 21.31 5.25
N ILE A 425 8.00 21.49 6.44
CA ILE A 425 7.91 22.75 7.20
C ILE A 425 8.46 23.95 6.42
N ALA A 426 9.56 23.78 5.65
CA ALA A 426 10.11 24.83 4.82
C ALA A 426 9.14 25.30 3.71
N SER A 427 8.24 24.40 3.29
CA SER A 427 7.26 24.62 2.20
C SER A 427 5.91 25.17 2.69
N LEU A 428 5.63 25.10 4.00
CA LEU A 428 4.51 25.80 4.65
C LEU A 428 4.80 27.29 4.70
#